data_AF-A0A816H4I1-F1
#
_entry.id   AF-A0A816H4I1-F1
#
_cell.length_a   1.000
_cell.length_b   1.000
_cell.length_c   1.000
_cell.angle_alpha   90.00
_cell.angle_beta   90.00
_cell.angle_gamma   90.00
#
_symmetry.space_group_name_H-M   'P 1'
#
loop_
_entity.id
_entity.type
_entity.pdbx_description
1 polymer ?
#
loop_
_entity_poly.entity_id
_entity_poly.type
_entity_poly.pdbx_seq_one_letter_code
_entity_poly.pdbx_strand_id
1 'polypeptide(L)'
;ATPNWIGVFDATNGCDRTVCCCPTGSINLSPVQTTKLRVQANFDGTCPQKPLFVDSTIDMPTTFTTVISFLQEPVTVRLSDDSQRITFVNAIAPICNGDAIRKNGARLSTEINSIFFVMVTALLILKQFVF
;
A
#
# COMPACT_ATOMS: atom_id res chain seq x y z
N ALA A 1 -11.52 4.35 13.24
CA ALA A 1 -10.96 5.02 12.05
C ALA A 1 -11.81 4.66 10.84
N THR A 2 -11.88 5.54 9.83
CA THR A 2 -12.55 5.21 8.55
C THR A 2 -11.51 4.59 7.61
N PRO A 3 -11.78 3.44 6.98
CA PRO A 3 -10.80 2.80 6.11
C PRO A 3 -10.49 3.66 4.88
N ASN A 4 -9.22 3.88 4.59
CA ASN A 4 -8.78 4.60 3.39
C ASN A 4 -8.09 3.64 2.42
N TRP A 5 -8.87 3.03 1.53
CA TRP A 5 -8.38 2.08 0.53
C TRP A 5 -7.64 2.73 -0.63
N ILE A 6 -7.90 4.01 -0.93
CA ILE A 6 -7.33 4.68 -2.11
C ILE A 6 -5.84 4.90 -1.91
N GLY A 7 -5.02 4.49 -2.88
CA GLY A 7 -3.58 4.72 -2.88
C GLY A 7 -2.79 3.71 -3.69
N VAL A 8 -1.48 3.91 -3.71
CA VAL A 8 -0.53 2.98 -4.33
C VAL A 8 0.20 2.22 -3.23
N PHE A 9 0.22 0.90 -3.33
CA PHE A 9 0.86 0.00 -2.39
C PHE A 9 1.91 -0.84 -3.12
N ASP A 10 3.12 -0.93 -2.58
CA ASP A 10 4.18 -1.77 -3.13
C ASP A 10 4.14 -3.14 -2.45
N ALA A 11 3.98 -4.19 -3.25
CA ALA A 11 3.96 -5.57 -2.78
C ALA A 11 5.30 -5.94 -2.15
N THR A 12 5.25 -6.60 -0.99
CA THR A 12 6.44 -7.08 -0.28
C THR A 12 6.74 -8.54 -0.65
N ASN A 13 7.93 -9.01 -0.29
CA ASN A 13 8.37 -10.38 -0.58
C ASN A 13 7.84 -11.43 0.42
N GLY A 14 6.59 -11.29 0.88
CA GLY A 14 5.98 -12.20 1.86
C GLY A 14 5.36 -13.49 1.28
N CYS A 15 5.09 -13.50 -0.03
CA CYS A 15 4.44 -14.60 -0.73
C CYS A 15 5.45 -15.45 -1.51
N ASP A 16 5.38 -16.79 -1.37
CA ASP A 16 6.28 -17.72 -2.06
C ASP A 16 5.87 -17.90 -3.53
N ARG A 17 6.59 -17.23 -4.44
CA ARG A 17 6.34 -17.27 -5.89
C ARG A 17 6.59 -18.63 -6.53
N THR A 18 7.31 -19.54 -5.87
CA THR A 18 7.58 -20.87 -6.43
C THR A 18 6.33 -21.76 -6.41
N VAL A 19 5.43 -21.52 -5.45
CA VAL A 19 4.20 -22.29 -5.26
C VAL A 19 2.92 -21.46 -5.41
N CYS A 20 2.99 -20.13 -5.33
CA CYS A 20 1.83 -19.25 -5.31
C CYS A 20 1.85 -18.21 -6.44
N CYS A 21 0.66 -17.73 -6.78
CA CYS A 21 0.47 -16.55 -7.60
C CYS A 21 0.49 -15.29 -6.70
N CYS A 22 1.62 -14.60 -6.66
CA CYS A 22 1.85 -13.52 -5.72
C CYS A 22 1.71 -12.16 -6.40
N PRO A 23 1.13 -11.15 -5.73
CA PRO A 23 1.16 -9.78 -6.22
C PRO A 23 2.62 -9.28 -6.31
N THR A 24 2.93 -8.50 -7.34
CA THR A 24 4.26 -7.93 -7.58
C THR A 24 4.20 -6.47 -8.00
N GLY A 25 5.29 -5.74 -7.73
CA GLY A 25 5.40 -4.32 -8.05
C GLY A 25 4.40 -3.49 -7.27
N SER A 26 3.78 -2.52 -7.94
CA SER A 26 2.79 -1.62 -7.33
C SER A 26 1.36 -2.06 -7.62
N ILE A 27 0.53 -2.03 -6.59
CA ILE A 27 -0.92 -2.19 -6.60
C ILE A 27 -1.53 -0.79 -6.51
N ASN A 28 -2.29 -0.39 -7.51
CA ASN A 28 -2.95 0.91 -7.58
C ASN A 28 -4.45 0.74 -7.28
N LEU A 29 -4.90 1.39 -6.22
CA LEU A 29 -6.30 1.46 -5.80
C LEU A 29 -6.79 2.89 -6.03
N SER A 30 -7.63 3.09 -7.05
CA SER A 30 -8.08 4.42 -7.47
C SER A 30 -9.62 4.51 -7.54
N PRO A 31 -10.23 5.63 -7.15
CA PRO A 31 -11.67 5.78 -7.25
C PRO A 31 -12.08 5.91 -8.72
N VAL A 32 -13.11 5.18 -9.13
CA VAL A 32 -13.80 5.41 -10.42
C VAL A 32 -14.99 6.33 -10.20
N GLN A 33 -15.70 6.09 -9.08
CA GLN A 33 -16.86 6.84 -8.61
C GLN A 33 -16.84 6.83 -7.07
N THR A 34 -17.82 7.48 -6.43
CA THR A 34 -17.95 7.47 -4.97
C THR A 34 -18.17 6.07 -4.37
N THR A 35 -18.75 5.15 -5.15
CA THR A 35 -19.10 3.79 -4.71
C THR A 35 -18.22 2.70 -5.33
N LYS A 36 -17.29 3.06 -6.22
CA LYS A 36 -16.52 2.09 -7.01
C LYS A 36 -15.02 2.35 -6.92
N LEU A 37 -14.25 1.28 -6.68
CA LEU A 37 -12.79 1.29 -6.61
C LEU A 37 -12.23 0.47 -7.77
N ARG A 38 -11.33 1.06 -8.54
CA ARG A 38 -10.51 0.35 -9.53
C ARG A 38 -9.28 -0.22 -8.86
N VAL A 39 -9.05 -1.50 -9.07
CA VAL A 39 -7.91 -2.27 -8.56
C VAL A 39 -7.04 -2.65 -9.74
N GLN A 40 -5.81 -2.17 -9.75
CA GLN A 40 -4.81 -2.53 -10.75
C GLN A 40 -3.60 -3.16 -10.06
N ALA A 41 -3.22 -4.37 -10.46
CA ALA A 41 -2.12 -5.09 -9.84
C ALA A 41 -1.46 -6.06 -10.82
N ASN A 42 -0.15 -6.25 -10.69
CA ASN A 42 0.57 -7.31 -11.37
C ASN A 42 0.76 -8.50 -10.42
N PHE A 43 0.86 -9.69 -10.99
CA PHE A 43 1.10 -10.94 -10.31
C PHE A 43 2.30 -11.67 -10.95
N ASP A 44 2.93 -12.56 -10.20
CA ASP A 44 4.02 -13.41 -10.68
C ASP A 44 4.09 -14.70 -9.87
N GLY A 45 4.84 -15.68 -10.37
CA GLY A 45 4.99 -17.01 -9.77
C GLY A 45 4.11 -18.06 -10.43
N THR A 46 3.67 -19.04 -9.63
CA THR A 46 2.84 -20.16 -10.10
C THR A 46 1.37 -19.74 -10.18
N CYS A 47 1.02 -19.01 -11.24
CA CYS A 47 -0.33 -18.52 -11.50
C CYS A 47 -1.12 -19.46 -12.43
N PRO A 48 -2.40 -19.77 -12.11
CA PRO A 48 -3.22 -20.69 -12.90
C PRO A 48 -3.60 -20.12 -14.27
N GLN A 49 -3.61 -18.78 -14.41
CA GLN A 49 -4.08 -18.09 -15.62
C GLN A 49 -3.17 -16.90 -15.98
N LYS A 50 -3.16 -16.54 -17.27
CA LYS A 50 -2.59 -15.30 -17.82
C LYS A 50 -3.71 -14.50 -18.51
N PRO A 51 -3.68 -13.16 -18.53
CA PRO A 51 -2.57 -12.28 -18.15
C PRO A 51 -2.36 -12.16 -16.64
N LEU A 52 -1.11 -11.97 -16.25
CA LEU A 52 -0.67 -11.74 -14.87
C LEU A 52 -0.98 -10.31 -14.37
N PHE A 53 -1.89 -9.61 -15.04
CA PHE A 53 -2.29 -8.25 -14.73
C PHE A 53 -3.79 -8.23 -14.48
N VAL A 54 -4.19 -7.65 -13.36
CA VAL A 54 -5.57 -7.44 -12.99
C VAL A 54 -5.87 -5.96 -13.14
N ASP A 55 -6.96 -5.67 -13.84
CA ASP A 55 -7.59 -4.36 -13.90
C ASP A 55 -9.10 -4.56 -13.74
N SER A 56 -9.59 -4.35 -12.53
CA SER A 56 -10.98 -4.65 -12.17
C SER A 56 -11.60 -3.51 -11.37
N THR A 57 -12.92 -3.46 -11.37
CA THR A 57 -13.68 -2.51 -10.56
C THR A 57 -14.52 -3.27 -9.55
N ILE A 58 -14.37 -2.92 -8.28
CA ILE A 58 -15.14 -3.47 -7.15
C ILE A 58 -15.96 -2.37 -6.47
N ASP A 59 -16.88 -2.76 -5.59
CA ASP A 59 -17.50 -1.83 -4.67
C ASP A 59 -16.47 -1.27 -3.69
N MET A 60 -16.57 0.03 -3.41
CA MET A 60 -15.72 0.71 -2.44
C MET A 60 -15.92 0.04 -1.06
N PRO A 61 -14.88 -0.58 -0.47
CA PRO A 61 -15.09 -1.27 0.80
C PRO A 61 -15.31 -0.28 1.93
N THR A 62 -16.34 -0.54 2.73
CA THR A 62 -16.74 0.31 3.88
C THR A 62 -16.09 -0.12 5.19
N THR A 63 -15.40 -1.26 5.20
CA THR A 63 -14.70 -1.82 6.35
C THR A 63 -13.21 -2.03 6.04
N PHE A 64 -12.42 -2.46 7.03
CA PHE A 64 -11.01 -2.80 6.90
C PHE A 64 -10.77 -4.19 6.30
N THR A 65 -11.80 -4.91 5.87
CA THR A 65 -11.68 -6.22 5.25
C THR A 65 -12.60 -6.31 4.05
N THR A 66 -12.09 -6.80 2.94
CA THR A 66 -12.87 -7.06 1.73
C THR A 66 -12.47 -8.39 1.13
N VAL A 67 -13.32 -8.94 0.29
CA VAL A 67 -13.00 -10.09 -0.55
C VAL A 67 -12.98 -9.60 -1.99
N ILE A 68 -11.87 -9.88 -2.67
CA ILE A 68 -11.72 -9.55 -4.08
C ILE A 68 -11.35 -10.81 -4.85
N SER A 69 -11.87 -10.94 -6.06
CA SER A 69 -11.52 -12.05 -6.94
C SER A 69 -10.33 -11.65 -7.80
N PHE A 70 -9.21 -12.34 -7.61
CA PHE A 70 -8.04 -12.24 -8.49
C PHE A 70 -7.94 -13.52 -9.31
N LEU A 71 -7.92 -13.40 -10.65
CA LEU A 71 -7.85 -14.56 -11.55
C LEU A 71 -8.91 -15.64 -11.23
N GLN A 72 -10.14 -15.20 -10.89
CA GLN A 72 -11.28 -16.03 -10.47
C GLN A 72 -11.15 -16.70 -9.09
N GLU A 73 -10.06 -16.49 -8.36
CA GLU A 73 -9.88 -16.98 -7.00
C GLU A 73 -10.24 -15.89 -5.98
N PRO A 74 -11.13 -16.15 -5.01
CA PRO A 74 -11.46 -15.19 -3.97
C PRO A 74 -10.30 -15.06 -2.97
N VAL A 75 -9.81 -13.85 -2.78
CA VAL A 75 -8.76 -13.51 -1.80
C VAL A 75 -9.32 -12.54 -0.78
N THR A 76 -9.14 -12.86 0.50
CA THR A 76 -9.46 -11.91 1.57
C THR A 76 -8.33 -10.89 1.68
N VAL A 77 -8.68 -9.61 1.61
CA VAL A 77 -7.74 -8.51 1.76
C VAL A 77 -8.10 -7.70 2.99
N ARG A 78 -7.10 -7.47 3.83
CA ARG A 78 -7.22 -6.67 5.05
C ARG A 78 -6.42 -5.39 4.90
N LEU A 79 -7.02 -4.26 5.23
CA LEU A 79 -6.34 -2.98 5.37
C LEU A 79 -6.03 -2.76 6.85
N SER A 80 -4.82 -2.29 7.18
CA SER A 80 -4.49 -1.91 8.56
C SER A 80 -5.29 -0.69 9.02
N ASP A 81 -5.48 -0.54 10.33
CA ASP A 81 -6.26 0.58 10.91
C ASP A 81 -5.68 1.98 10.56
N ASP A 82 -4.36 2.06 10.35
CA ASP A 82 -3.66 3.27 9.89
C ASP A 82 -3.64 3.44 8.35
N SER A 83 -4.28 2.51 7.64
CA SER A 83 -4.34 2.42 6.18
C SER A 83 -2.98 2.35 5.48
N GLN A 84 -1.89 1.97 6.18
CA GLN A 84 -0.54 1.92 5.60
C GLN A 84 -0.17 0.55 4.99
N ARG A 85 -0.88 -0.52 5.35
CA ARG A 85 -0.59 -1.88 4.91
C ARG A 85 -1.87 -2.56 4.42
N ILE A 86 -1.75 -3.29 3.33
CA ILE A 86 -2.72 -4.31 2.94
C ILE A 86 -2.10 -5.69 3.10
N THR A 87 -2.90 -6.65 3.57
CA THR A 87 -2.50 -8.05 3.73
C THR A 87 -3.46 -8.92 2.95
N PHE A 88 -2.92 -9.77 2.10
CA PHE A 88 -3.63 -10.82 1.36
C PHE A 88 -3.61 -12.08 2.21
N VAL A 89 -4.79 -12.58 2.56
CA VAL A 89 -4.98 -13.75 3.41
C VAL A 89 -5.60 -14.88 2.58
N ASN A 90 -4.85 -15.96 2.43
CA ASN A 90 -5.31 -17.23 1.91
C ASN A 90 -5.49 -18.20 3.09
N ALA A 91 -6.75 -18.50 3.42
CA ALA A 91 -7.07 -19.36 4.56
C ALA A 91 -6.69 -20.84 4.33
N ILE A 92 -6.55 -21.26 3.06
CA ILE A 92 -6.27 -22.66 2.68
C ILE A 92 -4.76 -22.89 2.59
N ALA A 93 -4.03 -21.93 2.01
CA ALA A 93 -2.59 -21.99 1.80
C ALA A 93 -1.91 -20.74 2.37
N PRO A 94 -1.58 -20.70 3.68
CA PRO A 94 -0.97 -19.53 4.32
C PRO A 94 0.39 -19.13 3.73
N ILE A 95 1.09 -20.03 3.05
CA ILE A 95 2.32 -19.75 2.30
C ILE A 95 2.09 -18.77 1.12
N CYS A 96 0.84 -18.66 0.66
CA CYS A 96 0.41 -17.70 -0.35
C CYS A 96 -0.10 -16.37 0.26
N ASN A 97 0.04 -16.18 1.57
CA ASN A 97 -0.21 -14.87 2.15
C ASN A 97 0.83 -13.87 1.63
N GLY A 98 0.42 -12.62 1.52
CA GLY A 98 1.30 -11.55 1.08
C GLY A 98 0.93 -10.23 1.72
N ASP A 99 1.82 -9.26 1.63
CA ASP A 99 1.55 -7.89 2.08
C ASP A 99 1.89 -6.89 0.98
N ALA A 100 1.32 -5.70 1.08
CA ALA A 100 1.81 -4.53 0.38
C ALA A 100 1.77 -3.31 1.29
N ILE A 101 2.76 -2.43 1.13
CA ILE A 101 2.94 -1.24 1.97
C ILE A 101 2.70 -0.01 1.11
N ARG A 102 1.98 0.98 1.66
CA ARG A 102 1.68 2.22 0.95
C ARG A 102 2.97 2.94 0.55
N LYS A 103 3.09 3.28 -0.74
CA LYS A 103 4.30 3.88 -1.35
C LYS A 103 4.68 5.25 -0.78
N ASN A 104 3.70 6.00 -0.26
CA ASN A 104 3.90 7.27 0.45
C ASN A 104 3.62 7.17 1.96
N GLY A 105 3.68 5.94 2.50
CA GLY A 105 3.42 5.62 3.89
C GLY A 105 4.65 5.73 4.80
N ALA A 106 5.69 6.41 4.38
CA ALA A 106 6.63 6.97 5.34
C ALA A 106 5.81 7.91 6.22
N ARG A 107 5.58 7.51 7.48
CA ARG A 107 5.19 8.45 8.53
C ARG A 107 6.02 9.70 8.29
N LEU A 108 5.39 10.87 8.29
CA LEU A 108 6.10 12.13 8.49
C LEU A 108 6.80 12.01 9.86
N SER A 109 7.95 11.34 9.87
CA SER A 109 8.88 11.25 10.98
C SER A 109 9.50 12.63 11.03
N THR A 110 8.90 13.51 11.81
CA THR A 110 9.52 14.47 12.75
C THR A 110 10.95 14.99 12.45
N GLU A 111 11.36 15.15 11.20
CA GLU A 111 12.67 15.69 10.79
C GLU A 111 12.57 17.18 10.43
N ILE A 112 11.40 17.82 10.63
CA ILE A 112 11.20 19.23 10.27
C ILE A 112 11.75 20.20 11.34
N ASN A 113 12.06 19.75 12.56
CA ASN A 113 12.51 20.65 13.63
C ASN A 113 14.03 20.95 13.66
N SER A 114 14.85 20.19 12.94
CA SER A 114 16.31 20.35 13.00
C SER A 114 16.82 21.50 12.12
N ILE A 115 16.19 21.73 10.96
CA ILE A 115 16.63 22.75 9.99
C ILE A 115 16.25 24.17 10.45
N PHE A 116 15.09 24.34 11.09
CA PHE A 116 14.68 25.65 11.63
C PHE A 116 15.59 26.13 12.77
N PHE A 117 16.05 25.23 13.65
CA PHE A 117 16.94 25.59 14.75
C PHE A 117 18.32 26.04 14.27
N VAL A 118 18.88 25.39 13.25
CA VAL A 118 20.19 25.75 12.67
C VAL A 118 20.12 27.09 11.94
N MET A 119 19.03 27.38 11.23
CA MET A 119 18.89 28.67 10.54
C MET A 119 18.73 29.85 11.51
N VAL A 120 17.96 29.68 12.60
CA VAL A 120 17.76 30.73 13.60
C VAL A 120 19.06 31.01 14.37
N THR A 121 19.84 29.98 14.70
CA THR A 121 21.15 30.18 15.35
C THR A 121 22.17 30.84 14.44
N ALA A 122 22.23 30.48 13.15
CA ALA A 122 23.10 31.15 12.18
C ALA A 122 22.77 32.64 12.00
N LEU A 123 21.48 32.99 11.95
CA LEU A 123 21.01 34.38 11.87
C LEU A 123 21.33 35.19 13.13
N LEU A 124 21.24 34.57 14.32
CA LEU A 124 21.60 35.22 15.57
C LEU A 124 23.11 35.47 15.68
N ILE A 125 23.95 34.54 15.19
CA ILE A 125 25.41 34.73 15.17
C ILE A 125 25.78 35.86 14.20
N LEU A 126 25.21 35.90 12.99
CA LEU A 126 25.46 36.97 12.03
C LEU A 126 25.10 38.37 12.57
N LYS A 127 24.05 38.48 13.39
CA LYS A 127 23.66 39.75 14.00
C LYS A 127 24.67 40.28 15.02
N GLN A 128 25.51 39.41 15.61
CA GLN A 128 26.53 39.81 16.61
C GLN A 128 27.79 40.41 15.97
N PHE A 129 28.00 40.23 14.67
CA PHE A 129 29.18 40.74 13.95
C PHE A 129 28.92 42.03 13.15
N VAL A 130 27.67 42.54 13.16
CA VAL A 130 27.25 43.72 12.38
C VAL A 130 27.07 44.97 13.26
N PHE A 131 27.54 44.96 14.51
CA PHE A 131 27.63 46.13 15.38
C PHE A 131 29.04 46.28 15.96
#